data_AF-A0A0F0I9E9-F1
#
_entry.id   AF-A0A0F0I9E9-F1
#
_cell.length_a   1.000
_cell.length_b   1.000
_cell.length_c   1.000
_cell.angle_alpha   90.00
_cell.angle_beta   90.00
_cell.angle_gamma   90.00
#
_symmetry.space_group_name_H-M   'P 1'
#
loop_
_entity.id
_entity.type
_entity.pdbx_description
1 polymer ?
#
loop_
_entity_poly.entity_id
_entity_poly.type
_entity_poly.pdbx_seq_one_letter_code
_entity_poly.pdbx_strand_id
1 'polypeptide(L)'
;MSQEPWTEVCAQCAELLSGVPPSILLTALIATLLGAFVLAYIALFFVAPVPREPFPEEKKYRTLSKDGSITEPQQLPCWQDSLSKRPNRTPNQSTIENADLFMSVVIPAYNEEKRLGGMLEEAVNYLERSYGTLHNTTGENGIAKEGKTARQRKPANGHMNGHAATGPGNEKGWEIIIVSDGSRDKTEEMALNFARDHQLSLHPKGYAGPWTPGTQEGVHIPPGTIRVVTLSENRGKGGAVTHGMRHVRGQYVVFADADGASDFQDLGKLVTACQDIEDAEGRGVAVGSRAHMVGSEAVVKRSKLRNFLMHSFHLILWLLTPAKTATIKDTQCGFKLFSRTSLPYIIPYMHSEGWIFDVEMLMLAEFSGIPVAEVPVGWREVTGSKLNVLRDSIGMAWGLAVLRAAWSLGVYRRA
;
A
#
# COMPACT_ATOMS: atom_id res chain seq x y z
N MET A 1 31.49 59.26 -2.82
CA MET A 1 31.64 57.93 -3.46
C MET A 1 30.58 57.86 -4.55
N SER A 2 30.95 58.20 -5.78
CA SER A 2 30.08 58.14 -6.96
C SER A 2 29.77 56.68 -7.27
N GLN A 3 28.49 56.32 -7.33
CA GLN A 3 28.05 55.02 -7.82
C GLN A 3 28.33 54.99 -9.32
N GLU A 4 29.27 54.15 -9.77
CA GLU A 4 29.41 53.88 -11.20
C GLU A 4 28.07 53.33 -11.72
N PRO A 5 27.54 53.86 -12.82
CA PRO A 5 26.30 53.39 -13.39
C PRO A 5 26.49 51.94 -13.85
N TRP A 6 25.58 51.04 -13.46
CA TRP A 6 25.59 49.61 -13.80
C TRP A 6 25.84 49.31 -15.29
N THR A 7 25.54 50.26 -16.16
CA THR A 7 25.81 50.19 -17.61
C THR A 7 27.29 50.16 -17.96
N GLU A 8 28.15 50.90 -17.25
CA GLU A 8 29.61 50.89 -17.48
C GLU A 8 30.23 49.59 -17.00
N VAL A 9 29.79 49.07 -15.85
CA VAL A 9 30.22 47.77 -15.32
C VAL A 9 29.85 46.64 -16.31
N CYS A 10 28.63 46.65 -16.86
CA CYS A 10 28.21 45.66 -17.86
C CYS A 10 29.02 45.74 -19.16
N ALA A 11 29.35 46.94 -19.64
CA ALA A 11 30.15 47.13 -20.85
C ALA A 11 31.59 46.62 -20.66
N GLN A 12 32.21 46.92 -19.52
CA GLN A 12 33.54 46.42 -19.17
C GLN A 12 33.57 44.90 -19.02
N CYS A 13 32.55 44.28 -18.41
CA CYS A 13 32.44 42.82 -18.34
C CYS A 13 32.31 42.16 -19.72
N ALA A 14 31.54 42.76 -20.63
CA ALA A 14 31.37 42.25 -21.98
C ALA A 14 32.66 42.33 -22.80
N GLU A 15 33.42 43.42 -22.67
CA GLU A 15 34.72 43.58 -23.31
C GLU A 15 35.74 42.58 -22.76
N LEU A 16 35.78 42.38 -21.43
CA LEU A 16 36.63 41.36 -20.80
C LEU A 16 36.31 39.94 -21.27
N LEU A 17 35.02 39.59 -21.32
CA LEU A 17 34.55 38.27 -21.79
C LEU A 17 34.87 38.04 -23.28
N SER A 18 34.84 39.10 -24.10
CA SER A 18 35.17 39.00 -25.52
C SER A 18 36.65 38.68 -25.78
N GLY A 19 37.53 39.01 -24.83
CA GLY A 19 38.97 38.70 -24.89
C GLY A 19 39.36 37.31 -24.36
N VAL A 20 38.45 36.58 -23.72
CA VAL A 20 38.75 35.23 -23.19
C VAL A 20 38.65 34.19 -24.31
N PRO A 21 39.67 33.32 -24.49
CA PRO A 21 39.59 32.21 -25.43
C PRO A 21 38.32 31.37 -25.22
N PRO A 22 37.57 31.03 -26.28
CA PRO A 22 36.32 30.24 -26.15
C PRO A 22 36.50 28.91 -25.40
N SER A 23 37.69 28.31 -25.46
CA SER A 23 38.03 27.09 -24.72
C SER A 23 38.01 27.29 -23.19
N ILE A 24 38.45 28.45 -22.70
CA ILE A 24 38.44 28.77 -21.25
C ILE A 24 37.01 29.03 -20.79
N LEU A 25 36.22 29.78 -21.56
CA LEU A 25 34.80 30.01 -21.28
C LEU A 25 34.01 28.68 -21.25
N LEU A 26 34.24 27.81 -22.23
CA LEU A 26 33.63 26.49 -22.27
C LEU A 26 34.04 25.62 -21.07
N THR A 27 35.33 25.62 -20.72
CA THR A 27 35.82 24.86 -19.56
C THR A 27 35.21 25.38 -18.25
N ALA A 28 35.13 26.70 -18.08
CA ALA A 28 34.51 27.32 -16.92
C ALA A 28 33.01 26.96 -16.84
N LEU A 29 32.28 27.04 -17.95
CA LEU A 29 30.87 26.65 -18.02
C LEU A 29 30.68 25.16 -17.64
N ILE A 30 31.48 24.26 -18.20
CA ILE A 30 31.42 22.82 -17.89
C ILE A 30 31.73 22.59 -16.40
N ALA A 31 32.76 23.23 -15.86
CA ALA A 31 33.13 23.10 -14.46
C ALA A 31 32.02 23.62 -13.52
N THR A 32 31.39 24.75 -13.85
CA THR A 32 30.25 25.29 -13.10
C THR A 32 29.04 24.35 -13.16
N LEU A 33 28.70 23.82 -14.34
CA LEU A 33 27.60 22.87 -14.50
C LEU A 33 27.84 21.57 -13.73
N LEU A 34 29.07 21.04 -13.77
CA LEU A 34 29.45 19.85 -13.03
C LEU A 34 29.43 20.10 -11.52
N GLY A 35 29.95 21.25 -11.06
CA GLY A 35 29.87 21.66 -9.66
C GLY A 35 28.42 21.80 -9.17
N ALA A 36 27.56 22.45 -9.95
CA ALA A 36 26.14 22.57 -9.65
C ALA A 36 25.44 21.20 -9.60
N PHE A 37 25.76 20.30 -10.53
CA PHE A 37 25.23 18.93 -10.53
C PHE A 37 25.66 18.15 -9.29
N VAL A 38 26.95 18.21 -8.91
CA VAL A 38 27.46 17.55 -7.70
C VAL A 38 26.78 18.11 -6.45
N LEU A 39 26.64 19.43 -6.34
CA LEU A 39 25.92 20.05 -5.22
C LEU A 39 24.45 19.63 -5.17
N ALA A 40 23.77 19.57 -6.31
CA ALA A 40 22.39 19.10 -6.39
C ALA A 40 22.26 17.62 -5.99
N TYR A 41 23.20 16.77 -6.41
CA TYR A 41 23.24 15.36 -6.02
C TYR A 41 23.47 15.18 -4.51
N ILE A 42 24.42 15.94 -3.94
CA ILE A 42 24.67 15.95 -2.49
C ILE A 42 23.42 16.42 -1.74
N ALA A 43 22.80 17.51 -2.18
CA ALA A 43 21.56 18.01 -1.57
C ALA A 43 20.44 16.97 -1.64
N LEU A 44 20.29 16.30 -2.79
CA LEU A 44 19.34 15.20 -2.95
C LEU A 44 19.63 14.05 -1.98
N PHE A 45 20.89 13.65 -1.81
CA PHE A 45 21.28 12.60 -0.88
C PHE A 45 20.84 12.90 0.57
N PHE A 46 20.90 14.17 0.99
CA PHE A 46 20.45 14.58 2.33
C PHE A 46 18.93 14.72 2.46
N VAL A 47 18.23 15.04 1.37
CA VAL A 47 16.77 15.24 1.37
C VAL A 47 16.01 13.93 1.10
N ALA A 48 16.63 12.99 0.40
CA ALA A 48 16.08 11.68 0.09
C ALA A 48 15.79 10.90 1.39
N PRO A 49 14.51 10.62 1.71
CA PRO A 49 14.17 9.94 2.95
C PRO A 49 14.74 8.52 3.01
N VAL A 50 15.39 8.19 4.12
CA VAL A 50 15.77 6.82 4.45
C VAL A 50 14.93 6.40 5.67
N PRO A 51 14.01 5.43 5.53
CA PRO A 51 13.20 4.97 6.65
C PRO A 51 14.09 4.47 7.78
N ARG A 52 13.70 4.78 9.02
CA ARG A 52 14.38 4.21 10.19
C ARG A 52 14.17 2.70 10.27
N GLU A 53 15.10 2.00 10.87
CA GLU A 53 14.87 0.60 11.24
C GLU A 53 13.77 0.48 12.31
N PRO A 54 12.94 -0.58 12.28
CA PRO A 54 11.96 -0.83 13.35
C PRO A 54 12.66 -1.12 14.69
N PHE A 55 12.11 -0.59 15.78
CA PHE A 55 12.62 -0.92 17.13
C PHE A 55 12.28 -2.38 17.50
N PRO A 56 13.04 -3.01 18.42
CA PRO A 56 12.77 -4.38 18.85
C PRO A 56 11.35 -4.61 19.39
N GLU A 57 10.76 -3.61 20.03
CA GLU A 57 9.39 -3.65 20.56
C GLU A 57 8.34 -3.63 19.44
N GLU A 58 8.63 -2.95 18.33
CA GLU A 58 7.77 -2.88 17.13
C GLU A 58 7.76 -4.19 16.35
N LYS A 59 8.73 -5.08 16.60
CA LYS A 59 8.77 -6.44 16.03
C LYS A 59 7.96 -7.44 16.86
N LYS A 60 7.02 -6.97 17.66
CA LYS A 60 6.13 -7.80 18.48
C LYS A 60 4.68 -7.47 18.18
N TYR A 61 3.80 -8.43 18.46
CA TYR A 61 2.36 -8.24 18.36
C TYR A 61 1.64 -8.78 19.58
N ARG A 62 0.42 -8.30 19.78
CA ARG A 62 -0.54 -8.85 20.73
C ARG A 62 -1.75 -9.38 19.97
N THR A 63 -2.36 -10.41 20.50
CA THR A 63 -3.63 -10.97 20.01
C THR A 63 -4.43 -11.49 21.20
N LEU A 64 -5.53 -12.18 20.94
CA LEU A 64 -6.27 -12.88 21.97
C LEU A 64 -5.94 -14.37 21.99
N SER A 65 -5.71 -14.86 23.20
CA SER A 65 -5.62 -16.26 23.53
C SER A 65 -7.00 -16.94 23.43
N LYS A 66 -7.00 -18.28 23.39
CA LYS A 66 -8.25 -19.08 23.32
C LYS A 66 -9.19 -18.87 24.51
N ASP A 67 -8.66 -18.43 25.64
CA ASP A 67 -9.41 -18.11 26.86
C ASP A 67 -9.93 -16.66 26.90
N GLY A 68 -9.65 -15.87 25.86
CA GLY A 68 -10.06 -14.47 25.77
C GLY A 68 -9.12 -13.45 26.39
N SER A 69 -8.02 -13.91 27.01
CA SER A 69 -6.99 -13.03 27.55
C SER A 69 -6.15 -12.40 26.44
N ILE A 70 -5.69 -11.17 26.65
CA ILE A 70 -4.72 -10.54 25.75
C ILE A 70 -3.37 -11.23 25.97
N THR A 71 -2.74 -11.70 24.90
CA THR A 71 -1.43 -12.34 25.00
C THR A 71 -0.37 -11.34 25.45
N GLU A 72 0.63 -11.82 26.17
CA GLU A 72 1.90 -11.11 26.28
C GLU A 72 2.48 -10.82 24.88
N PRO A 73 3.27 -9.75 24.69
CA PRO A 73 3.87 -9.44 23.40
C PRO A 73 4.64 -10.63 22.82
N GLN A 74 4.19 -11.13 21.68
CA GLN A 74 4.79 -12.26 20.96
C GLN A 74 5.67 -11.75 19.83
N GLN A 75 6.73 -12.49 19.49
CA GLN A 75 7.57 -12.14 18.35
C GLN A 75 6.76 -12.16 17.06
N LEU A 76 6.82 -11.09 16.28
CA LEU A 76 6.16 -10.98 14.99
C LEU A 76 7.10 -11.54 13.90
N PRO A 77 6.77 -12.65 13.23
CA PRO A 77 7.62 -13.22 12.19
C PRO A 77 7.71 -12.29 10.98
N CYS A 78 8.94 -12.00 10.54
CA CYS A 78 9.24 -11.12 9.43
C CYS A 78 9.85 -11.93 8.28
N TRP A 79 9.16 -12.02 7.15
CA TRP A 79 9.67 -12.79 6.01
C TRP A 79 10.92 -12.13 5.40
N GLN A 80 11.08 -10.81 5.57
CA GLN A 80 12.25 -10.06 5.08
C GLN A 80 13.54 -10.38 5.88
N ASP A 81 13.46 -10.89 7.10
CA ASP A 81 14.66 -11.26 7.86
C ASP A 81 15.40 -12.45 7.21
N SER A 82 14.70 -13.29 6.45
CA SER A 82 15.29 -14.38 5.67
C SER A 82 16.07 -13.88 4.45
N LEU A 83 15.61 -12.77 3.86
CA LEU A 83 16.19 -12.06 2.72
C LEU A 83 17.52 -11.39 3.10
N SER A 84 17.55 -10.70 4.24
CA SER A 84 18.74 -9.99 4.74
C SER A 84 19.93 -10.93 4.97
N LYS A 85 19.67 -12.23 5.21
CA LYS A 85 20.73 -13.25 5.33
C LYS A 85 21.38 -13.64 4.00
N ARG A 86 20.86 -13.17 2.85
CA ARG A 86 21.32 -13.51 1.49
C ARG A 86 21.47 -12.25 0.61
N PRO A 87 22.35 -11.30 0.94
CA PRO A 87 22.39 -9.96 0.35
C PRO A 87 22.75 -9.89 -1.14
N ASN A 88 23.44 -10.89 -1.69
CA ASN A 88 23.93 -10.89 -3.08
C ASN A 88 23.04 -11.67 -4.06
N ARG A 89 21.80 -12.01 -3.69
CA ARG A 89 20.91 -12.81 -4.53
C ARG A 89 19.75 -11.95 -5.02
N THR A 90 19.59 -11.86 -6.34
CA THR A 90 18.42 -11.25 -6.96
C THR A 90 17.18 -11.96 -6.42
N PRO A 91 16.14 -11.21 -5.98
CA PRO A 91 14.91 -11.84 -5.54
C PRO A 91 14.34 -12.70 -6.68
N ASN A 92 13.81 -13.86 -6.31
CA ASN A 92 13.11 -14.80 -7.16
C ASN A 92 11.95 -15.42 -6.36
N GLN A 93 11.13 -16.27 -6.98
CA GLN A 93 9.99 -16.90 -6.31
C GLN A 93 10.34 -17.66 -5.02
N SER A 94 11.57 -18.19 -4.88
CA SER A 94 12.06 -18.89 -3.67
C SER A 94 12.56 -17.97 -2.55
N THR A 95 12.39 -16.66 -2.71
CA THR A 95 12.96 -15.65 -1.81
C THR A 95 12.07 -15.35 -0.61
N ILE A 96 10.77 -15.58 -0.73
CA ILE A 96 9.79 -15.50 0.35
C ILE A 96 9.33 -16.91 0.71
N GLU A 97 9.08 -17.16 2.00
CA GLU A 97 8.50 -18.41 2.46
C GLU A 97 7.10 -18.64 1.89
N ASN A 98 6.67 -19.91 1.83
CA ASN A 98 5.32 -20.26 1.37
C ASN A 98 4.24 -19.59 2.23
N ALA A 99 3.07 -19.36 1.64
CA ALA A 99 1.94 -18.81 2.36
C ALA A 99 1.33 -19.86 3.31
N ASP A 100 0.94 -19.41 4.51
CA ASP A 100 0.19 -20.24 5.47
C ASP A 100 -1.34 -20.09 5.26
N LEU A 101 -1.77 -18.95 4.73
CA LEU A 101 -3.16 -18.52 4.62
C LEU A 101 -3.45 -18.06 3.19
N PHE A 102 -4.72 -17.99 2.81
CA PHE A 102 -5.11 -17.38 1.55
C PHE A 102 -4.91 -15.85 1.57
N MET A 103 -5.40 -15.18 2.61
CA MET A 103 -5.48 -13.71 2.67
C MET A 103 -4.83 -13.12 3.93
N SER A 104 -3.99 -12.11 3.77
CA SER A 104 -3.61 -11.20 4.86
C SER A 104 -4.10 -9.79 4.57
N VAL A 105 -4.77 -9.18 5.53
CA VAL A 105 -5.19 -7.78 5.45
C VAL A 105 -4.32 -6.95 6.39
N VAL A 106 -3.63 -5.94 5.86
CA VAL A 106 -2.86 -4.97 6.64
C VAL A 106 -3.67 -3.68 6.80
N ILE A 107 -3.86 -3.24 8.04
CA ILE A 107 -4.65 -2.05 8.36
C ILE A 107 -3.74 -1.05 9.08
N PRO A 108 -3.25 0.00 8.41
CA PRO A 108 -2.56 1.10 9.10
C PRO A 108 -3.57 1.92 9.89
N ALA A 109 -3.34 2.13 11.17
CA ALA A 109 -4.26 2.86 12.04
C ALA A 109 -3.55 3.95 12.85
N TYR A 110 -4.08 5.17 12.79
CA TYR A 110 -3.62 6.30 13.61
C TYR A 110 -4.79 7.10 14.16
N ASN A 111 -5.08 6.92 15.45
CA ASN A 111 -6.22 7.54 16.12
C ASN A 111 -7.57 7.26 15.44
N GLU A 112 -7.87 5.96 15.33
CA GLU A 112 -9.01 5.37 14.60
C GLU A 112 -10.05 4.71 15.50
N GLU A 113 -10.01 4.93 16.82
CA GLU A 113 -10.92 4.31 17.81
C GLU A 113 -12.38 4.28 17.35
N LYS A 114 -12.87 5.40 16.79
CA LYS A 114 -14.27 5.57 16.40
C LYS A 114 -14.63 4.92 15.06
N ARG A 115 -13.66 4.70 14.17
CA ARG A 115 -13.91 4.26 12.78
C ARG A 115 -13.54 2.79 12.57
N LEU A 116 -12.56 2.31 13.33
CA LEU A 116 -11.99 0.98 13.18
C LEU A 116 -13.03 -0.14 13.37
N GLY A 117 -13.95 -0.01 14.33
CA GLY A 117 -14.95 -1.07 14.61
C GLY A 117 -15.84 -1.41 13.42
N GLY A 118 -16.44 -0.39 12.79
CA GLY A 118 -17.31 -0.61 11.63
C GLY A 118 -16.56 -1.14 10.42
N MET A 119 -15.31 -0.69 10.21
CA MET A 119 -14.47 -1.24 9.15
C MET A 119 -14.12 -2.72 9.41
N LEU A 120 -13.69 -3.06 10.64
CA LEU A 120 -13.38 -4.43 11.01
C LEU A 120 -14.59 -5.34 10.85
N GLU A 121 -15.78 -4.89 11.23
CA GLU A 121 -17.03 -5.63 11.03
C GLU A 121 -17.23 -6.00 9.56
N GLU A 122 -17.18 -5.02 8.66
CA GLU A 122 -17.39 -5.24 7.23
C GLU A 122 -16.30 -6.14 6.62
N ALA A 123 -15.05 -5.93 7.03
CA ALA A 123 -13.92 -6.74 6.59
C ALA A 123 -14.06 -8.20 7.05
N VAL A 124 -14.27 -8.43 8.35
CA VAL A 124 -14.35 -9.76 8.94
C VAL A 124 -15.55 -10.54 8.41
N ASN A 125 -16.72 -9.90 8.26
CA ASN A 125 -17.89 -10.52 7.64
C ASN A 125 -17.60 -11.00 6.22
N TYR A 126 -16.90 -10.19 5.41
CA TYR A 126 -16.50 -10.59 4.08
C TYR A 126 -15.47 -11.73 4.09
N LEU A 127 -14.42 -11.59 4.91
CA LEU A 127 -13.30 -12.54 4.99
C LEU A 127 -13.75 -13.91 5.49
N GLU A 128 -14.57 -13.98 6.53
CA GLU A 128 -15.05 -15.26 7.05
C GLU A 128 -16.00 -15.94 6.07
N ARG A 129 -16.90 -15.18 5.43
CA ARG A 129 -17.80 -15.74 4.40
C ARG A 129 -17.03 -16.26 3.18
N SER A 130 -15.97 -15.58 2.77
CA SER A 130 -15.28 -15.87 1.50
C SER A 130 -14.10 -16.82 1.66
N TYR A 131 -13.35 -16.70 2.77
CA TYR A 131 -12.08 -17.38 3.02
C TYR A 131 -12.02 -18.04 4.41
N GLY A 132 -13.11 -18.03 5.17
CA GLY A 132 -13.18 -18.60 6.50
C GLY A 132 -12.96 -20.11 6.53
N THR A 133 -12.55 -20.60 7.70
CA THR A 133 -12.33 -22.03 7.94
C THR A 133 -13.46 -22.68 8.73
N LEU A 134 -14.35 -21.90 9.36
CA LEU A 134 -15.37 -22.41 10.28
C LEU A 134 -16.57 -23.06 9.56
N HIS A 135 -16.88 -22.64 8.34
CA HIS A 135 -18.12 -23.03 7.64
C HIS A 135 -18.13 -24.46 7.04
N ASN A 136 -17.05 -25.23 7.18
CA ASN A 136 -16.97 -26.61 6.65
C ASN A 136 -17.32 -27.70 7.67
N THR A 137 -17.69 -27.37 8.91
CA THR A 137 -17.97 -28.38 9.95
C THR A 137 -19.45 -28.71 10.15
N THR A 138 -20.37 -28.06 9.43
CA THR A 138 -21.83 -28.26 9.55
C THR A 138 -22.48 -28.47 8.19
N GLY A 139 -22.12 -29.55 7.50
CA GLY A 139 -22.58 -29.81 6.13
C GLY A 139 -22.60 -31.28 5.69
N GLU A 140 -22.58 -32.25 6.62
CA GLU A 140 -22.98 -33.63 6.34
C GLU A 140 -24.17 -33.96 7.22
N ASN A 141 -25.36 -33.53 6.79
CA ASN A 141 -26.67 -34.16 7.00
C ASN A 141 -27.77 -33.11 6.78
N GLY A 142 -28.40 -33.13 5.59
CA GLY A 142 -29.63 -32.36 5.38
C GLY A 142 -29.93 -31.96 3.93
N ILE A 143 -30.53 -32.90 3.19
CA ILE A 143 -31.53 -32.68 2.13
C ILE A 143 -31.18 -31.64 1.05
N ALA A 144 -30.71 -32.16 -0.08
CA ALA A 144 -30.67 -31.44 -1.35
C ALA A 144 -32.03 -30.85 -1.72
N LYS A 145 -32.09 -29.53 -1.91
CA LYS A 145 -33.12 -28.88 -2.71
C LYS A 145 -32.52 -28.48 -4.05
N GLU A 146 -33.00 -29.15 -5.10
CA GLU A 146 -32.70 -28.86 -6.49
C GLU A 146 -33.06 -27.41 -6.86
N GLY A 147 -32.15 -26.77 -7.61
CA GLY A 147 -32.32 -25.40 -8.07
C GLY A 147 -31.42 -25.07 -9.26
N LYS A 148 -31.74 -25.65 -10.42
CA LYS A 148 -31.39 -25.23 -11.80
C LYS A 148 -29.89 -25.04 -12.12
N THR A 149 -29.29 -26.11 -12.63
CA THR A 149 -28.02 -26.13 -13.36
C THR A 149 -28.09 -25.33 -14.67
N ALA A 150 -27.25 -24.29 -14.79
CA ALA A 150 -26.85 -23.74 -16.08
C ALA A 150 -25.93 -24.73 -16.80
N ARG A 151 -26.27 -25.07 -18.05
CA ARG A 151 -25.54 -26.02 -18.91
C ARG A 151 -24.08 -25.59 -19.11
N GLN A 152 -23.14 -26.38 -18.61
CA GLN A 152 -21.75 -26.37 -19.07
C GLN A 152 -21.68 -26.93 -20.49
N ARG A 153 -21.19 -26.13 -21.43
CA ARG A 153 -20.69 -26.61 -22.74
C ARG A 153 -19.26 -27.14 -22.53
N LYS A 154 -19.03 -28.42 -22.85
CA LYS A 154 -17.69 -29.01 -23.01
C LYS A 154 -16.91 -28.25 -24.09
N PRO A 155 -15.61 -27.91 -23.89
CA PRO A 155 -14.71 -27.72 -25.01
C PRO A 155 -14.13 -29.08 -25.45
N ALA A 156 -13.96 -29.20 -26.77
CA ALA A 156 -13.37 -30.33 -27.44
C ALA A 156 -11.83 -30.31 -27.31
N ASN A 157 -11.24 -31.50 -27.38
CA ASN A 157 -9.80 -31.77 -27.34
C ASN A 157 -8.95 -30.81 -28.18
N GLY A 158 -7.98 -30.17 -27.53
CA GLY A 158 -6.83 -29.53 -28.15
C GLY A 158 -5.61 -29.74 -27.27
N HIS A 159 -4.66 -30.56 -27.72
CA HIS A 159 -3.35 -30.70 -27.10
C HIS A 159 -2.60 -29.37 -27.16
N MET A 160 -2.29 -28.78 -26.01
CA MET A 160 -1.17 -27.86 -25.86
C MET A 160 -0.46 -28.17 -24.54
N ASN A 161 0.79 -28.63 -24.66
CA ASN A 161 1.73 -28.73 -23.57
C ASN A 161 2.17 -27.31 -23.17
N GLY A 162 1.94 -26.95 -21.92
CA GLY A 162 2.49 -25.75 -21.29
C GLY A 162 2.45 -25.95 -19.79
N HIS A 163 3.61 -26.14 -19.18
CA HIS A 163 3.78 -26.40 -17.76
C HIS A 163 3.20 -25.28 -16.89
N ALA A 164 2.02 -25.52 -16.32
CA ALA A 164 1.51 -24.79 -15.17
C ALA A 164 2.01 -25.52 -13.91
N ALA A 165 3.07 -25.01 -13.29
CA ALA A 165 3.47 -25.43 -11.95
C ALA A 165 2.77 -24.52 -10.93
N THR A 166 1.44 -24.63 -10.83
CA THR A 166 0.69 -24.09 -9.69
C THR A 166 0.79 -25.10 -8.55
N GLY A 167 1.59 -24.81 -7.53
CA GLY A 167 1.51 -25.55 -6.27
C GLY A 167 0.12 -25.39 -5.63
N PRO A 168 -0.33 -26.33 -4.77
CA PRO A 168 -1.62 -26.23 -4.11
C PRO A 168 -1.58 -25.07 -3.11
N GLY A 169 -2.05 -23.89 -3.52
CA GLY A 169 -2.24 -22.76 -2.62
C GLY A 169 -3.35 -23.07 -1.61
N ASN A 170 -3.19 -22.59 -0.37
CA ASN A 170 -4.26 -22.68 0.62
C ASN A 170 -5.39 -21.73 0.18
N GLU A 171 -6.50 -22.25 -0.34
CA GLU A 171 -7.66 -21.46 -0.77
C GLU A 171 -8.46 -20.87 0.41
N LYS A 172 -8.07 -21.18 1.65
CA LYS A 172 -8.78 -20.79 2.87
C LYS A 172 -7.83 -20.21 3.91
N GLY A 173 -8.42 -19.60 4.93
CA GLY A 173 -7.73 -18.93 6.01
C GLY A 173 -7.43 -17.47 5.69
N TRP A 174 -7.64 -16.63 6.68
CA TRP A 174 -7.37 -15.20 6.60
C TRP A 174 -6.82 -14.67 7.92
N GLU A 175 -6.16 -13.53 7.86
CA GLU A 175 -5.75 -12.77 9.03
C GLU A 175 -5.85 -11.26 8.79
N ILE A 176 -5.91 -10.51 9.88
CA ILE A 176 -5.82 -9.06 9.91
C ILE A 176 -4.62 -8.68 10.79
N ILE A 177 -3.74 -7.84 10.25
CA ILE A 177 -2.65 -7.18 10.99
C ILE A 177 -3.01 -5.70 11.10
N ILE A 178 -3.33 -5.26 12.31
CA ILE A 178 -3.56 -3.85 12.62
C ILE A 178 -2.23 -3.26 13.06
N VAL A 179 -1.77 -2.22 12.36
CA VAL A 179 -0.54 -1.51 12.69
C VAL A 179 -0.92 -0.16 13.29
N SER A 180 -0.91 -0.09 14.62
CA SER A 180 -1.12 1.15 15.38
C SER A 180 0.12 2.03 15.26
N ASP A 181 0.02 3.11 14.50
CA ASP A 181 1.14 3.99 14.14
C ASP A 181 1.39 5.08 15.20
N GLY A 182 1.64 4.66 16.44
CA GLY A 182 1.78 5.57 17.59
C GLY A 182 0.48 6.27 17.96
N SER A 183 -0.66 5.54 17.88
CA SER A 183 -1.97 6.05 18.30
C SER A 183 -1.95 6.50 19.77
N ARG A 184 -2.68 7.57 20.07
CA ARG A 184 -2.82 8.17 21.41
C ARG A 184 -4.23 8.03 21.98
N ASP A 185 -5.14 7.45 21.21
CA ASP A 185 -6.50 7.09 21.62
C ASP A 185 -6.61 5.57 21.87
N LYS A 186 -7.83 5.04 21.98
CA LYS A 186 -8.06 3.63 22.28
C LYS A 186 -8.13 2.74 21.03
N THR A 187 -7.43 3.10 19.95
CA THR A 187 -7.39 2.30 18.71
C THR A 187 -7.02 0.83 18.96
N GLU A 188 -5.99 0.57 19.76
CA GLU A 188 -5.52 -0.79 20.06
C GLU A 188 -6.51 -1.56 20.94
N GLU A 189 -7.05 -0.91 21.97
CA GLU A 189 -8.09 -1.50 22.82
C GLU A 189 -9.33 -1.83 22.00
N MET A 190 -9.73 -0.96 21.07
CA MET A 190 -10.86 -1.19 20.18
C MET A 190 -10.67 -2.46 19.34
N ALA A 191 -9.50 -2.65 18.75
CA ALA A 191 -9.16 -3.84 17.98
C ALA A 191 -9.22 -5.13 18.83
N LEU A 192 -8.62 -5.09 20.03
CA LEU A 192 -8.59 -6.25 20.92
C LEU A 192 -9.97 -6.56 21.52
N ASN A 193 -10.76 -5.54 21.83
CA ASN A 193 -12.14 -5.71 22.30
C ASN A 193 -13.04 -6.26 21.19
N PHE A 194 -12.91 -5.76 19.96
CA PHE A 194 -13.59 -6.31 18.79
C PHE A 194 -13.30 -7.80 18.63
N ALA A 195 -12.01 -8.19 18.68
CA ALA A 195 -11.60 -9.58 18.59
C ALA A 195 -12.20 -10.43 19.73
N ARG A 196 -12.30 -9.89 20.95
CA ARG A 196 -12.86 -10.60 22.11
C ARG A 196 -14.33 -10.89 21.90
N ASP A 197 -15.07 -9.87 21.48
CA ASP A 197 -16.50 -9.95 21.27
C ASP A 197 -16.83 -10.99 20.18
N HIS A 198 -16.01 -11.07 19.13
CA HIS A 198 -16.18 -11.99 17.99
C HIS A 198 -15.60 -13.39 18.20
N GLN A 199 -14.80 -13.62 19.25
CA GLN A 199 -14.23 -14.95 19.56
C GLN A 199 -14.99 -15.68 20.67
N LEU A 200 -15.52 -14.95 21.66
CA LEU A 200 -16.04 -15.55 22.89
C LEU A 200 -17.56 -15.42 23.04
N SER A 201 -18.17 -14.40 22.44
CA SER A 201 -19.59 -14.13 22.65
C SER A 201 -20.42 -15.08 21.80
N LEU A 202 -21.39 -15.78 22.40
CA LEU A 202 -22.35 -16.60 21.63
C LEU A 202 -23.09 -15.78 20.57
N HIS A 203 -23.38 -14.52 20.89
CA HIS A 203 -23.97 -13.53 20.00
C HIS A 203 -23.00 -12.33 19.87
N PRO A 204 -22.06 -12.37 18.91
CA PRO A 204 -21.12 -11.28 18.69
C PRO A 204 -21.85 -9.96 18.43
N LYS A 205 -21.42 -8.90 19.11
CA LYS A 205 -21.95 -7.57 18.90
C LYS A 205 -21.43 -7.01 17.58
N GLY A 206 -22.31 -6.80 16.60
CA GLY A 206 -21.90 -6.15 15.36
C GLY A 206 -21.72 -4.64 15.52
N TYR A 207 -20.82 -4.09 14.71
CA TYR A 207 -20.54 -2.66 14.63
C TYR A 207 -21.14 -2.05 13.37
N ALA A 208 -21.75 -0.86 13.48
CA ALA A 208 -22.23 -0.16 12.29
C ALA A 208 -21.04 0.35 11.47
N GLY A 209 -21.00 0.01 10.18
CA GLY A 209 -19.97 0.42 9.25
C GLY A 209 -20.48 1.41 8.19
N PRO A 210 -19.58 1.98 7.37
CA PRO A 210 -19.95 2.93 6.32
C PRO A 210 -20.88 2.35 5.24
N TRP A 211 -20.80 1.06 4.97
CA TRP A 211 -21.58 0.32 3.96
C TRP A 211 -22.75 -0.44 4.57
N THR A 212 -22.64 -0.86 5.83
CA THR A 212 -23.70 -1.50 6.61
C THR A 212 -24.17 -0.60 7.77
N PRO A 213 -24.99 0.44 7.47
CA PRO A 213 -25.55 1.32 8.50
C PRO A 213 -26.62 0.57 9.32
N GLY A 214 -26.18 -0.05 10.41
CA GLY A 214 -27.02 -0.79 11.36
C GLY A 214 -26.21 -1.87 12.08
N THR A 215 -26.48 -2.10 13.36
CA THR A 215 -25.83 -3.19 14.09
C THR A 215 -26.58 -4.49 13.81
N GLN A 216 -25.93 -5.43 13.13
CA GLN A 216 -26.38 -6.81 13.02
C GLN A 216 -25.64 -7.68 14.04
N GLU A 217 -26.02 -8.95 14.16
CA GLU A 217 -25.19 -9.91 14.88
C GLU A 217 -23.91 -10.14 14.07
N GLY A 218 -22.75 -10.02 14.72
CA GLY A 218 -21.46 -10.22 14.08
C GLY A 218 -21.14 -11.70 13.84
N VAL A 219 -20.04 -11.97 13.15
CA VAL A 219 -19.58 -13.36 12.90
C VAL A 219 -18.58 -13.84 13.94
N HIS A 220 -18.56 -15.15 14.16
CA HIS A 220 -17.52 -15.77 14.96
C HIS A 220 -16.21 -15.85 14.18
N ILE A 221 -15.10 -15.52 14.84
CA ILE A 221 -13.75 -15.62 14.23
C ILE A 221 -12.86 -16.59 15.01
N PRO A 222 -11.95 -17.31 14.35
CA PRO A 222 -10.95 -18.12 15.05
C PRO A 222 -10.00 -17.26 15.92
N PRO A 223 -9.48 -17.81 17.03
CA PRO A 223 -8.43 -17.17 17.83
C PRO A 223 -7.17 -16.86 17.00
N GLY A 224 -6.51 -15.74 17.29
CA GLY A 224 -5.25 -15.35 16.62
C GLY A 224 -5.39 -14.78 15.21
N THR A 225 -6.61 -14.60 14.69
CA THR A 225 -6.86 -14.01 13.35
C THR A 225 -6.60 -12.51 13.29
N ILE A 226 -6.78 -11.79 14.39
CA ILE A 226 -6.48 -10.35 14.51
C ILE A 226 -5.19 -10.18 15.32
N ARG A 227 -4.15 -9.62 14.70
CA ARG A 227 -2.85 -9.32 15.31
C ARG A 227 -2.67 -7.80 15.39
N VAL A 228 -2.40 -7.27 16.57
CA VAL A 228 -2.18 -5.84 16.80
C VAL A 228 -0.70 -5.58 17.03
N VAL A 229 -0.12 -4.72 16.19
CA VAL A 229 1.27 -4.28 16.23
C VAL A 229 1.30 -2.81 16.59
N THR A 230 2.18 -2.43 17.52
CA THR A 230 2.33 -1.04 17.97
C THR A 230 3.66 -0.49 17.50
N LEU A 231 3.61 0.60 16.74
CA LEU A 231 4.78 1.43 16.45
C LEU A 231 4.93 2.45 17.57
N SER A 232 6.11 2.51 18.18
CA SER A 232 6.35 3.37 19.34
C SER A 232 6.38 4.86 18.96
N GLU A 233 6.77 5.13 17.72
CA GLU A 233 6.80 6.46 17.12
C GLU A 233 6.04 6.43 15.80
N ASN A 234 5.23 7.47 15.56
CA ASN A 234 4.49 7.63 14.31
C ASN A 234 5.47 7.70 13.13
N ARG A 235 5.32 6.77 12.19
CA ARG A 235 6.10 6.70 10.94
C ARG A 235 5.31 7.25 9.76
N GLY A 236 4.01 7.48 9.92
CA GLY A 236 3.11 7.81 8.83
C GLY A 236 2.53 6.55 8.19
N LYS A 237 1.49 6.77 7.38
CA LYS A 237 0.72 5.69 6.75
C LYS A 237 1.59 4.71 5.95
N GLY A 238 2.50 5.22 5.13
CA GLY A 238 3.42 4.39 4.34
C GLY A 238 4.36 3.57 5.20
N GLY A 239 4.84 4.12 6.31
CA GLY A 239 5.67 3.39 7.28
C GLY A 239 4.89 2.26 7.95
N ALA A 240 3.66 2.53 8.38
CA ALA A 240 2.78 1.54 9.00
C ALA A 240 2.38 0.42 8.01
N VAL A 241 2.00 0.76 6.78
CA VAL A 241 1.69 -0.24 5.75
C VAL A 241 2.93 -1.09 5.44
N THR A 242 4.07 -0.45 5.18
CA THR A 242 5.33 -1.16 4.87
C THR A 242 5.71 -2.09 6.02
N HIS A 243 5.58 -1.63 7.27
CA HIS A 243 5.84 -2.46 8.44
C HIS A 243 4.90 -3.67 8.50
N GLY A 244 3.58 -3.48 8.33
CA GLY A 244 2.62 -4.58 8.33
C GLY A 244 2.89 -5.60 7.23
N MET A 245 3.17 -5.13 6.02
CA MET A 245 3.47 -5.96 4.84
C MET A 245 4.68 -6.88 5.05
N ARG A 246 5.63 -6.54 5.93
CA ARG A 246 6.79 -7.40 6.27
C ARG A 246 6.44 -8.66 7.07
N HIS A 247 5.23 -8.70 7.64
CA HIS A 247 4.86 -9.71 8.65
C HIS A 247 3.61 -10.54 8.28
N VAL A 248 3.18 -10.44 7.02
CA VAL A 248 2.02 -11.13 6.44
C VAL A 248 2.32 -12.59 6.11
N ARG A 249 1.30 -13.44 6.22
CA ARG A 249 1.39 -14.89 5.94
C ARG A 249 0.52 -15.34 4.76
N GLY A 250 -0.30 -14.46 4.21
CA GLY A 250 -1.23 -14.73 3.13
C GLY A 250 -0.55 -14.91 1.77
N GLN A 251 -1.15 -15.73 0.91
CA GLN A 251 -0.81 -15.86 -0.51
C GLN A 251 -1.13 -14.56 -1.26
N TYR A 252 -2.25 -13.94 -0.91
CA TYR A 252 -2.60 -12.58 -1.30
C TYR A 252 -2.61 -11.67 -0.10
N VAL A 253 -2.15 -10.44 -0.32
CA VAL A 253 -1.99 -9.47 0.74
C VAL A 253 -2.61 -8.16 0.28
N VAL A 254 -3.59 -7.69 1.03
CA VAL A 254 -4.23 -6.39 0.77
C VAL A 254 -3.92 -5.46 1.92
N PHE A 255 -3.67 -4.18 1.65
CA PHE A 255 -3.86 -3.17 2.69
C PHE A 255 -5.14 -2.39 2.44
N ALA A 256 -5.81 -2.02 3.53
CA ALA A 256 -7.07 -1.30 3.53
C ALA A 256 -7.02 -0.15 4.55
N ASP A 257 -7.57 1.01 4.18
CA ASP A 257 -7.71 2.16 5.09
C ASP A 257 -8.57 1.81 6.31
N ALA A 258 -8.14 2.29 7.49
CA ALA A 258 -8.79 2.01 8.78
C ALA A 258 -10.20 2.58 8.94
N ASP A 259 -10.66 3.43 8.02
CA ASP A 259 -11.92 4.16 8.12
C ASP A 259 -13.12 3.46 7.47
N GLY A 260 -12.90 2.37 6.74
CA GLY A 260 -13.95 1.62 6.05
C GLY A 260 -14.49 2.33 4.80
N ALA A 261 -13.76 3.31 4.26
CA ALA A 261 -14.22 4.03 3.08
C ALA A 261 -14.35 3.12 1.85
N SER A 262 -13.44 2.16 1.67
CA SER A 262 -13.47 1.18 0.58
C SER A 262 -14.43 0.03 0.88
N ASP A 263 -15.23 -0.39 -0.10
CA ASP A 263 -16.15 -1.52 0.06
C ASP A 263 -15.38 -2.86 0.05
N PHE A 264 -15.38 -3.57 1.18
CA PHE A 264 -14.74 -4.88 1.28
C PHE A 264 -15.38 -5.95 0.39
N GLN A 265 -16.64 -5.75 -0.05
CA GLN A 265 -17.27 -6.63 -1.03
C GLN A 265 -16.51 -6.69 -2.37
N ASP A 266 -15.70 -5.66 -2.66
CA ASP A 266 -14.90 -5.61 -3.88
C ASP A 266 -13.55 -6.32 -3.76
N LEU A 267 -13.17 -6.84 -2.59
CA LEU A 267 -11.91 -7.56 -2.41
C LEU A 267 -11.77 -8.74 -3.39
N GLY A 268 -12.86 -9.46 -3.65
CA GLY A 268 -12.89 -10.57 -4.61
C GLY A 268 -12.54 -10.12 -6.03
N LYS A 269 -12.96 -8.92 -6.43
CA LYS A 269 -12.62 -8.34 -7.75
C LYS A 269 -11.11 -8.07 -7.84
N LEU A 270 -10.50 -7.58 -6.76
CA LEU A 270 -9.05 -7.36 -6.71
C LEU A 270 -8.29 -8.68 -6.78
N VAL A 271 -8.75 -9.72 -6.07
CA VAL A 271 -8.14 -11.06 -6.11
C VAL A 271 -8.17 -11.61 -7.53
N THR A 272 -9.35 -11.64 -8.17
CA THR A 272 -9.50 -12.13 -9.55
C THR A 272 -8.64 -11.34 -10.52
N ALA A 273 -8.69 -10.01 -10.47
CA ALA A 273 -7.89 -9.17 -11.37
C ALA A 273 -6.38 -9.36 -11.17
N CYS A 274 -5.93 -9.62 -9.94
CA CYS A 274 -4.53 -9.92 -9.66
C CYS A 274 -4.13 -11.27 -10.26
N GLN A 275 -4.94 -12.31 -10.02
CA GLN A 275 -4.73 -13.65 -10.57
C GLN A 275 -4.66 -13.66 -12.10
N ASP A 276 -5.56 -12.93 -12.76
CA ASP A 276 -5.64 -12.87 -14.23
C ASP A 276 -4.39 -12.26 -14.88
N ILE A 277 -3.67 -11.38 -14.16
CA ILE A 277 -2.49 -10.70 -14.67
C ILE A 277 -1.18 -11.27 -14.16
N GLU A 278 -1.20 -12.24 -13.24
CA GLU A 278 0.01 -12.80 -12.63
C GLU A 278 1.00 -13.26 -13.71
N ASP A 279 2.26 -12.85 -13.57
CA ASP A 279 3.31 -13.31 -14.46
C ASP A 279 3.74 -14.76 -14.18
N ALA A 280 4.72 -15.26 -14.92
CA ALA A 280 5.22 -16.63 -14.75
C ALA A 280 5.85 -16.91 -13.37
N GLU A 281 6.19 -15.87 -12.58
CA GLU A 281 6.67 -15.98 -11.20
C GLU A 281 5.53 -15.83 -10.18
N GLY A 282 4.28 -15.74 -10.63
CA GLY A 282 3.08 -15.50 -9.81
C GLY A 282 2.99 -14.09 -9.27
N ARG A 283 3.69 -13.11 -9.88
CA ARG A 283 3.71 -11.71 -9.41
C ARG A 283 2.57 -10.93 -10.05
N GLY A 284 1.81 -10.24 -9.23
CA GLY A 284 0.76 -9.32 -9.65
C GLY A 284 0.40 -8.31 -8.57
N VAL A 285 -0.18 -7.18 -9.00
CA VAL A 285 -0.75 -6.14 -8.15
C VAL A 285 -2.10 -5.70 -8.70
N ALA A 286 -3.12 -5.64 -7.85
CA ALA A 286 -4.42 -5.07 -8.19
C ALA A 286 -4.70 -3.85 -7.31
N VAL A 287 -4.95 -2.71 -7.95
CA VAL A 287 -5.19 -1.41 -7.30
C VAL A 287 -6.66 -1.05 -7.43
N GLY A 288 -7.34 -0.83 -6.31
CA GLY A 288 -8.68 -0.26 -6.32
C GLY A 288 -8.67 1.14 -6.95
N SER A 289 -9.74 1.51 -7.64
CA SER A 289 -9.84 2.80 -8.32
C SER A 289 -11.20 3.44 -8.17
N ARG A 290 -11.18 4.70 -7.72
CA ARG A 290 -12.33 5.59 -7.58
C ARG A 290 -12.52 6.46 -8.83
N ALA A 291 -11.69 6.31 -9.86
CA ALA A 291 -11.70 7.18 -11.04
C ALA A 291 -13.07 7.19 -11.75
N HIS A 292 -13.79 6.07 -11.75
CA HIS A 292 -15.13 5.95 -12.32
C HIS A 292 -16.20 6.74 -11.55
N MET A 293 -15.92 7.14 -10.30
CA MET A 293 -16.83 7.94 -9.46
C MET A 293 -16.68 9.44 -9.70
N VAL A 294 -15.60 9.86 -10.37
CA VAL A 294 -15.30 11.26 -10.71
C VAL A 294 -16.33 11.74 -11.73
N GLY A 295 -17.30 12.54 -11.27
CA GLY A 295 -18.42 13.04 -12.09
C GLY A 295 -19.82 12.70 -11.54
N SER A 296 -19.93 11.85 -10.51
CA SER A 296 -21.19 11.62 -9.80
C SER A 296 -21.62 12.84 -8.97
N GLU A 297 -22.91 12.97 -8.63
CA GLU A 297 -23.44 14.09 -7.81
C GLU A 297 -22.67 14.32 -6.49
N ALA A 298 -22.04 13.27 -5.94
CA ALA A 298 -21.16 13.35 -4.78
C ALA A 298 -19.88 14.20 -5.00
N VAL A 299 -19.43 14.32 -6.25
CA VAL A 299 -18.24 15.09 -6.66
C VAL A 299 -18.59 16.55 -7.02
N VAL A 300 -19.85 16.82 -7.41
CA VAL A 300 -20.33 18.15 -7.84
C VAL A 300 -20.32 19.17 -6.69
N LYS A 301 -20.21 18.73 -5.43
CA LYS A 301 -20.07 19.60 -4.25
C LYS A 301 -18.65 20.03 -3.91
N ARG A 302 -17.62 19.61 -4.66
CA ARG A 302 -16.22 19.98 -4.37
C ARG A 302 -15.93 21.43 -4.75
N SER A 303 -15.19 22.14 -3.89
CA SER A 303 -14.73 23.50 -4.20
C SER A 303 -13.85 23.49 -5.46
N LYS A 304 -13.89 24.58 -6.24
CA LYS A 304 -13.02 24.75 -7.43
C LYS A 304 -11.55 24.47 -7.12
N LEU A 305 -11.10 24.81 -5.91
CA LEU A 305 -9.75 24.54 -5.41
C LEU A 305 -9.42 23.04 -5.32
N ARG A 306 -10.31 22.20 -4.79
CA ARG A 306 -10.06 20.74 -4.67
C ARG A 306 -9.95 20.08 -6.05
N ASN A 307 -10.77 20.51 -7.01
CA ASN A 307 -10.67 20.02 -8.39
C ASN A 307 -9.39 20.51 -9.08
N PHE A 308 -8.99 21.77 -8.88
CA PHE A 308 -7.73 22.29 -9.39
C PHE A 308 -6.52 21.52 -8.83
N LEU A 309 -6.47 21.33 -7.51
CA LEU A 309 -5.39 20.57 -6.85
C LEU A 309 -5.35 19.12 -7.33
N MET A 310 -6.50 18.49 -7.50
CA MET A 310 -6.61 17.15 -8.06
C MET A 310 -6.01 17.10 -9.47
N HIS A 311 -6.44 17.94 -10.40
CA HIS A 311 -5.92 17.93 -11.78
C HIS A 311 -4.42 18.28 -11.84
N SER A 312 -3.98 19.24 -11.02
CA SER A 312 -2.56 19.61 -10.90
C SER A 312 -1.72 18.43 -10.42
N PHE A 313 -2.23 17.70 -9.43
CA PHE A 313 -1.54 16.53 -8.91
C PHE A 313 -1.49 15.38 -9.93
N HIS A 314 -2.54 15.16 -10.72
CA HIS A 314 -2.51 14.17 -11.80
C HIS A 314 -1.49 14.53 -12.89
N LEU A 315 -1.35 15.82 -13.23
CA LEU A 315 -0.30 16.28 -14.15
C LEU A 315 1.10 16.00 -13.58
N ILE A 316 1.30 16.27 -12.28
CA ILE A 316 2.56 15.99 -11.59
C ILE A 316 2.87 14.49 -11.58
N LEU A 317 1.88 13.64 -11.29
CA LEU A 317 2.03 12.18 -11.39
C LEU A 317 2.44 11.76 -12.79
N TRP A 318 1.75 12.25 -13.82
CA TRP A 318 2.03 11.90 -15.21
C TRP A 318 3.46 12.29 -15.64
N LEU A 319 3.97 13.43 -15.18
CA LEU A 319 5.32 13.91 -15.49
C LEU A 319 6.43 13.19 -14.70
N LEU A 320 6.17 12.86 -13.43
CA LEU A 320 7.21 12.41 -12.50
C LEU A 320 7.20 10.91 -12.22
N THR A 321 6.16 10.18 -12.61
CA THR A 321 6.13 8.72 -12.49
C THR A 321 6.56 8.04 -13.80
N PRO A 322 6.99 6.78 -13.77
CA PRO A 322 7.34 6.04 -14.97
C PRO A 322 6.08 5.71 -15.80
N ALA A 323 6.29 5.31 -17.05
CA ALA A 323 5.25 5.35 -18.08
C ALA A 323 4.01 4.52 -17.74
N LYS A 324 4.16 3.29 -17.20
CA LYS A 324 2.99 2.46 -16.85
C LYS A 324 2.29 2.98 -15.61
N THR A 325 3.03 3.43 -14.59
CA THR A 325 2.49 4.02 -13.37
C THR A 325 1.67 5.27 -13.70
N ALA A 326 2.14 6.09 -14.64
CA ALA A 326 1.44 7.27 -15.14
C ALA A 326 0.10 6.96 -15.83
N THR A 327 -0.16 5.71 -16.25
CA THR A 327 -1.45 5.30 -16.83
C THR A 327 -2.51 4.93 -15.79
N ILE A 328 -2.11 4.70 -14.53
CA ILE A 328 -3.02 4.36 -13.44
C ILE A 328 -3.78 5.62 -13.03
N LYS A 329 -5.11 5.58 -13.10
CA LYS A 329 -5.94 6.76 -12.88
C LYS A 329 -6.08 7.11 -11.40
N ASP A 330 -6.05 6.13 -10.51
CA ASP A 330 -6.15 6.32 -9.06
C ASP A 330 -5.02 5.59 -8.30
N THR A 331 -3.82 6.16 -8.36
CA THR A 331 -2.65 5.61 -7.68
C THR A 331 -2.77 5.63 -6.14
N GLN A 332 -3.65 6.46 -5.57
CA GLN A 332 -3.73 6.73 -4.13
C GLN A 332 -4.95 6.10 -3.44
N CYS A 333 -5.61 5.13 -4.10
CA CYS A 333 -6.67 4.38 -3.44
C CYS A 333 -6.07 3.52 -2.31
N GLY A 334 -6.59 3.64 -1.10
CA GLY A 334 -6.14 2.88 0.07
C GLY A 334 -6.69 1.46 0.12
N PHE A 335 -6.81 0.80 -1.03
CA PHE A 335 -7.25 -0.58 -1.17
C PHE A 335 -6.47 -1.23 -2.32
N LYS A 336 -5.32 -1.83 -1.99
CA LYS A 336 -4.42 -2.43 -2.98
C LYS A 336 -4.00 -3.81 -2.54
N LEU A 337 -4.11 -4.76 -3.46
CA LEU A 337 -3.79 -6.15 -3.27
C LEU A 337 -2.52 -6.51 -4.04
N PHE A 338 -1.67 -7.30 -3.41
CA PHE A 338 -0.39 -7.77 -3.91
C PHE A 338 -0.39 -9.29 -3.80
N SER A 339 0.10 -10.00 -4.82
CA SER A 339 0.51 -11.37 -4.61
C SER A 339 1.73 -11.41 -3.68
N ARG A 340 1.84 -12.45 -2.86
CA ARG A 340 2.95 -12.61 -1.89
C ARG A 340 4.32 -12.53 -2.55
N THR A 341 4.45 -13.08 -3.76
CA THR A 341 5.69 -13.10 -4.55
C THR A 341 6.10 -11.72 -5.07
N SER A 342 5.19 -10.74 -5.12
CA SER A 342 5.50 -9.34 -5.45
C SER A 342 6.23 -8.61 -4.31
N LEU A 343 5.99 -9.00 -3.05
CA LEU A 343 6.46 -8.25 -1.89
C LEU A 343 8.01 -8.10 -1.80
N PRO A 344 8.84 -9.13 -2.06
CA PRO A 344 10.30 -9.01 -2.05
C PRO A 344 10.87 -7.95 -3.00
N TYR A 345 10.12 -7.58 -4.05
CA TYR A 345 10.56 -6.62 -5.05
C TYR A 345 10.12 -5.18 -4.74
N ILE A 346 9.21 -5.01 -3.78
CA ILE A 346 8.60 -3.72 -3.44
C ILE A 346 8.97 -3.31 -2.02
N ILE A 347 8.59 -4.12 -1.02
CA ILE A 347 8.63 -3.74 0.40
C ILE A 347 10.04 -3.40 0.92
N PRO A 348 11.11 -4.13 0.55
CA PRO A 348 12.47 -3.79 1.00
C PRO A 348 13.00 -2.46 0.44
N TYR A 349 12.41 -1.96 -0.64
CA TYR A 349 12.87 -0.79 -1.38
C TYR A 349 11.95 0.44 -1.21
N MET A 350 10.99 0.36 -0.29
CA MET A 350 10.12 1.48 0.08
C MET A 350 10.92 2.51 0.89
N HIS A 351 10.87 3.78 0.49
CA HIS A 351 11.54 4.89 1.18
C HIS A 351 10.57 5.91 1.77
N SER A 352 9.38 6.03 1.19
CA SER A 352 8.37 6.99 1.61
C SER A 352 7.47 6.41 2.71
N GLU A 353 7.51 7.03 3.88
CA GLU A 353 6.64 6.64 5.00
C GLU A 353 5.35 7.49 5.11
N GLY A 354 5.28 8.61 4.36
CA GLY A 354 4.13 9.52 4.33
C GLY A 354 3.07 9.17 3.28
N TRP A 355 2.31 10.15 2.82
CA TRP A 355 1.16 9.95 1.91
C TRP A 355 1.49 9.49 0.48
N ILE A 356 2.73 9.71 0.00
CA ILE A 356 3.12 9.39 -1.39
C ILE A 356 3.57 7.93 -1.56
N PHE A 357 3.66 7.16 -0.47
CA PHE A 357 4.07 5.75 -0.47
C PHE A 357 3.27 4.89 -1.47
N ASP A 358 1.98 5.18 -1.61
CA ASP A 358 1.08 4.51 -2.53
C ASP A 358 1.59 4.55 -3.98
N VAL A 359 2.17 5.68 -4.38
CA VAL A 359 2.74 5.89 -5.72
C VAL A 359 4.08 5.18 -5.82
N GLU A 360 4.91 5.25 -4.77
CA GLU A 360 6.22 4.56 -4.75
C GLU A 360 6.06 3.05 -4.91
N MET A 361 5.07 2.42 -4.26
CA MET A 361 4.77 1.00 -4.43
C MET A 361 4.53 0.61 -5.89
N LEU A 362 3.81 1.47 -6.64
CA LEU A 362 3.49 1.23 -8.05
C LEU A 362 4.69 1.48 -8.95
N MET A 363 5.50 2.51 -8.65
CA MET A 363 6.77 2.74 -9.33
C MET A 363 7.71 1.54 -9.16
N LEU A 364 7.81 1.00 -7.94
CA LEU A 364 8.63 -0.18 -7.64
C LEU A 364 8.10 -1.45 -8.32
N ALA A 365 6.78 -1.62 -8.41
CA ALA A 365 6.18 -2.71 -9.19
C ALA A 365 6.56 -2.60 -10.67
N GLU A 366 6.43 -1.40 -11.27
CA GLU A 366 6.82 -1.18 -12.67
C GLU A 366 8.32 -1.38 -12.91
N PHE A 367 9.18 -0.85 -12.04
CA PHE A 367 10.62 -1.07 -12.11
C PHE A 367 10.98 -2.55 -12.01
N SER A 368 10.12 -3.37 -11.41
CA SER A 368 10.28 -4.82 -11.28
C SER A 368 9.64 -5.61 -12.41
N GLY A 369 9.00 -4.93 -13.38
CA GLY A 369 8.23 -5.58 -14.43
C GLY A 369 6.97 -6.29 -13.93
N ILE A 370 6.53 -6.02 -12.69
CA ILE A 370 5.34 -6.64 -12.10
C ILE A 370 4.09 -6.04 -12.75
N PRO A 371 3.18 -6.88 -13.28
CA PRO A 371 1.94 -6.40 -13.88
C PRO A 371 1.02 -5.78 -12.81
N VAL A 372 0.36 -4.69 -13.19
CA VAL A 372 -0.58 -3.95 -12.33
C VAL A 372 -1.92 -3.81 -13.03
N ALA A 373 -3.00 -4.22 -12.37
CA ALA A 373 -4.38 -3.99 -12.82
C ALA A 373 -5.05 -2.88 -12.00
N GLU A 374 -5.84 -2.06 -12.67
CA GLU A 374 -6.70 -1.06 -12.03
C GLU A 374 -8.15 -1.59 -11.97
N VAL A 375 -8.73 -1.67 -10.77
CA VAL A 375 -10.03 -2.31 -10.52
C VAL A 375 -11.01 -1.27 -9.97
N PRO A 376 -12.17 -1.03 -10.62
CA PRO A 376 -13.20 -0.15 -10.07
C PRO A 376 -13.73 -0.67 -8.72
N VAL A 377 -13.68 0.18 -7.68
CA VAL A 377 -14.17 -0.17 -6.33
C VAL A 377 -15.14 0.87 -5.76
N GLY A 378 -16.10 0.41 -4.97
CA GLY A 378 -16.96 1.26 -4.17
C GLY A 378 -16.16 2.05 -3.13
N TRP A 379 -16.46 3.35 -3.04
CA TRP A 379 -15.85 4.23 -2.06
C TRP A 379 -16.87 5.20 -1.46
N ARG A 380 -16.86 5.40 -0.14
CA ARG A 380 -17.70 6.38 0.58
C ARG A 380 -16.85 7.39 1.31
N GLU A 381 -17.33 8.63 1.38
CA GLU A 381 -16.68 9.66 2.18
C GLU A 381 -17.00 9.43 3.66
N VAL A 382 -15.97 9.09 4.44
CA VAL A 382 -16.06 8.93 5.90
C VAL A 382 -15.51 10.18 6.58
N THR A 383 -16.24 10.70 7.57
CA THR A 383 -15.81 11.89 8.30
C THR A 383 -14.62 11.59 9.23
N GLY A 384 -13.85 12.62 9.60
CA GLY A 384 -12.70 12.46 10.52
C GLY A 384 -11.36 12.19 9.84
N SER A 385 -11.24 12.46 8.53
CA SER A 385 -9.97 12.38 7.80
C SER A 385 -8.85 13.18 8.48
N LYS A 386 -7.65 12.60 8.55
CA LYS A 386 -6.44 13.23 9.10
C LYS A 386 -5.66 14.02 8.04
N LEU A 387 -6.10 13.97 6.78
CA LEU A 387 -5.42 14.60 5.65
C LEU A 387 -5.77 16.10 5.56
N ASN A 388 -4.76 16.95 5.63
CA ASN A 388 -4.87 18.37 5.34
C ASN A 388 -4.62 18.60 3.84
N VAL A 389 -5.69 18.89 3.09
CA VAL A 389 -5.68 18.93 1.63
C VAL A 389 -4.55 19.79 1.05
N LEU A 390 -4.30 20.99 1.58
CA LEU A 390 -3.29 21.89 1.02
C LEU A 390 -1.87 21.47 1.39
N ARG A 391 -1.60 21.30 2.69
CA ARG A 391 -0.28 20.93 3.19
C ARG A 391 0.18 19.59 2.62
N ASP A 392 -0.72 18.60 2.62
CA ASP A 392 -0.39 17.26 2.18
C ASP A 392 -0.25 17.20 0.65
N SER A 393 -1.00 17.99 -0.12
CA SER A 393 -0.79 18.08 -1.58
C SER A 393 0.60 18.58 -1.94
N ILE A 394 1.08 19.62 -1.24
CA ILE A 394 2.44 20.15 -1.43
C ILE A 394 3.48 19.11 -1.00
N GLY A 395 3.28 18.50 0.17
CA GLY A 395 4.17 17.46 0.68
C GLY A 395 4.28 16.25 -0.25
N MET A 396 3.16 15.83 -0.86
CA MET A 396 3.12 14.75 -1.84
C MET A 396 3.84 15.12 -3.13
N ALA A 397 3.63 16.33 -3.66
CA ALA A 397 4.32 16.80 -4.85
C ALA A 397 5.85 16.88 -4.65
N TRP A 398 6.29 17.41 -3.50
CA TRP A 398 7.70 17.43 -3.12
C TRP A 398 8.26 16.01 -2.95
N GLY A 399 7.56 15.15 -2.20
CA GLY A 399 7.96 13.77 -1.98
C GLY A 399 8.12 13.01 -3.29
N LEU A 400 7.20 13.18 -4.25
CA LEU A 400 7.30 12.56 -5.56
C LEU A 400 8.49 13.07 -6.37
N ALA A 401 8.77 14.39 -6.34
CA ALA A 401 9.93 14.96 -7.01
C ALA A 401 11.25 14.40 -6.45
N VAL A 402 11.35 14.29 -5.11
CA VAL A 402 12.51 13.69 -4.43
C VAL A 402 12.63 12.20 -4.79
N LEU A 403 11.55 11.43 -4.74
CA LEU A 403 11.54 10.02 -5.13
C LEU A 403 12.02 9.84 -6.57
N ARG A 404 11.45 10.61 -7.51
CA ARG A 404 11.83 10.54 -8.93
C ARG A 404 13.29 10.88 -9.12
N ALA A 405 13.79 11.95 -8.51
CA ALA A 405 15.19 12.33 -8.60
C ALA A 405 16.11 11.26 -8.00
N ALA A 406 15.79 10.74 -6.81
CA ALA A 406 16.60 9.75 -6.11
C ALA A 406 16.70 8.42 -6.88
N TRP A 407 15.60 7.94 -7.46
CA TRP A 407 15.59 6.76 -8.33
C TRP A 407 16.33 7.00 -9.66
N SER A 408 16.18 8.19 -10.26
CA SER A 408 16.79 8.49 -11.57
C SER A 408 18.30 8.69 -11.50
N LEU A 409 18.78 9.31 -10.41
CA LEU A 409 20.20 9.61 -10.22
C LEU A 409 20.95 8.49 -9.47
N GLY A 410 20.27 7.39 -9.11
CA GLY A 410 20.89 6.23 -8.48
C GLY A 410 21.30 6.44 -7.02
N VAL A 411 20.69 7.42 -6.34
CA VAL A 411 20.74 7.57 -4.87
C VAL A 411 20.05 6.37 -4.24
N TYR A 412 18.86 6.03 -4.73
CA TYR A 412 18.21 4.76 -4.44
C TYR A 412 18.63 3.72 -5.45
N ARG A 413 18.87 2.51 -4.95
CA ARG A 413 19.31 1.38 -5.76
C ARG A 413 18.54 0.15 -5.36
N ARG A 414 18.31 -0.70 -6.35
CA ARG A 414 17.86 -2.08 -6.13
C ARG A 414 19.08 -2.98 -6.23
N ALA A 415 19.17 -3.92 -5.29
CA ALA A 415 20.24 -4.90 -5.20
C ALA A 415 20.10 -5.97 -6.29
#